data_AF-A0A2N1KIP1-F1
#
_entry.id   AF-A0A2N1KIP1-F1
#
_cell.length_a   1.000
_cell.length_b   1.000
_cell.length_c   1.000
_cell.angle_alpha   90.00
_cell.angle_beta   90.00
_cell.angle_gamma   90.00
#
_symmetry.space_group_name_H-M   'P 1'
#
loop_
_entity.id
_entity.type
_entity.pdbx_description
1 polymer ?
#
loop_
_entity_poly.entity_id
_entity_poly.type
_entity_poly.pdbx_seq_one_letter_code
_entity_poly.pdbx_strand_id
1 'polypeptide(L)'
;MMLHYSSILKSVVEGPQHAITAILGGAVFMALGCTSASVGIFSLFTIGSLFWSPFVSIGLAPFTLYTYYLYVTERGFIAFMRKQVPMLVMMLIGFLPLVLYTLGSSATQMDSNRFFTHTTASYPILLYGLFIVVSAGIWILFFRKRLFELDAAMVCISYGTLSVLALFQIGYFNDLNNRASVPALFIIGISIIYLILKSSFSRPVNHLLLAGLAFWLLNTASIFTYLYQTFITVNKAPENTISNPYIVIPIMTIMIIWKFYIL
;
A
#
# COMPACT_ATOMS: atom_id res chain seq x y z
N MET A 1 5.74 1.04 18.27
CA MET A 1 5.08 0.57 17.03
C MET A 1 6.07 0.72 15.89
N MET A 2 6.19 -0.25 14.99
CA MET A 2 7.07 -0.13 13.81
C MET A 2 6.24 0.26 12.58
N LEU A 3 6.36 1.52 12.15
CA LEU A 3 5.74 2.01 10.92
C LEU A 3 6.73 1.83 9.77
N HIS A 4 6.43 0.89 8.88
CA HIS A 4 7.14 0.74 7.62
C HIS A 4 6.20 0.16 6.57
N TYR A 5 6.45 0.49 5.31
CA TYR A 5 5.90 -0.25 4.18
C TYR A 5 7.00 -1.05 3.52
N SER A 6 6.70 -2.30 3.19
CA SER A 6 7.57 -3.11 2.37
C SER A 6 7.61 -2.58 0.94
N SER A 7 8.79 -2.61 0.32
CA SER A 7 8.89 -2.38 -1.13
C SER A 7 8.19 -3.51 -1.88
N ILE A 8 7.61 -3.21 -3.05
CA ILE A 8 6.91 -4.24 -3.86
C ILE A 8 7.81 -5.44 -4.11
N LEU A 9 9.10 -5.23 -4.41
CA LEU A 9 10.01 -6.32 -4.65
C LEU A 9 10.32 -7.13 -3.39
N LYS A 10 10.52 -6.49 -2.23
CA LYS A 10 10.67 -7.23 -0.97
C LYS A 10 9.45 -8.12 -0.74
N SER A 11 8.24 -7.60 -0.98
CA SER A 11 7.01 -8.37 -0.91
C SER A 11 6.95 -9.53 -1.92
N VAL A 12 7.51 -9.36 -3.12
CA VAL A 12 7.64 -10.45 -4.12
C VAL A 12 8.60 -11.54 -3.64
N VAL A 13 9.69 -11.17 -2.97
CA VAL A 13 10.69 -12.14 -2.48
C VAL A 13 10.19 -12.88 -1.23
N GLU A 14 9.63 -12.17 -0.26
CA GLU A 14 9.20 -12.75 1.03
C GLU A 14 7.83 -13.42 0.98
N GLY A 15 6.93 -12.94 0.12
CA GLY A 15 5.55 -13.41 0.05
C GLY A 15 4.98 -13.24 -1.35
N PRO A 16 5.53 -13.93 -2.38
CA PRO A 16 5.16 -13.75 -3.78
C PRO A 16 3.65 -13.90 -4.00
N GLN A 17 3.01 -14.83 -3.29
CA GLN A 17 1.58 -15.03 -3.35
C GLN A 17 0.76 -13.77 -3.02
N HIS A 18 1.21 -12.99 -2.04
CA HIS A 18 0.53 -11.77 -1.62
C HIS A 18 0.85 -10.63 -2.57
N ALA A 19 2.12 -10.50 -2.97
CA ALA A 19 2.55 -9.46 -3.89
C ALA A 19 1.90 -9.60 -5.28
N ILE A 20 1.87 -10.81 -5.85
CA ILE A 20 1.22 -11.08 -7.15
C ILE A 20 -0.27 -10.74 -7.08
N THR A 21 -0.96 -11.20 -6.03
CA THR A 21 -2.39 -10.89 -5.83
C THR A 21 -2.63 -9.38 -5.74
N ALA A 22 -1.78 -8.65 -5.02
CA ALA A 22 -1.89 -7.20 -4.86
C ALA A 22 -1.62 -6.44 -6.17
N ILE A 23 -0.58 -6.84 -6.91
CA ILE A 23 -0.21 -6.25 -8.21
C ILE A 23 -1.34 -6.51 -9.22
N LEU A 24 -1.85 -7.74 -9.29
CA LEU A 24 -2.98 -8.07 -10.15
C LEU A 24 -4.22 -7.28 -9.76
N GLY A 25 -4.53 -7.15 -8.47
CA GLY A 25 -5.66 -6.33 -8.01
C GLY A 25 -5.53 -4.87 -8.41
N GLY A 26 -4.36 -4.27 -8.21
CA GLY A 26 -4.07 -2.90 -8.66
C GLY A 26 -4.16 -2.76 -10.18
N ALA A 27 -3.63 -3.72 -10.93
CA ALA A 27 -3.68 -3.73 -12.40
C ALA A 27 -5.12 -3.89 -12.92
N VAL A 28 -5.90 -4.80 -12.36
CA VAL A 28 -7.32 -5.01 -12.71
C VAL A 28 -8.12 -3.74 -12.40
N PHE A 29 -7.90 -3.11 -11.24
CA PHE A 29 -8.56 -1.85 -10.90
C PHE A 29 -8.26 -0.74 -11.92
N MET A 30 -6.99 -0.56 -12.28
CA MET A 30 -6.61 0.44 -13.29
C MET A 30 -7.14 0.10 -14.68
N ALA A 31 -7.09 -1.17 -15.09
CA ALA A 31 -7.46 -1.61 -16.43
C ALA A 31 -8.96 -1.59 -16.68
N LEU A 32 -9.74 -2.05 -15.69
CA LEU A 32 -11.20 -1.98 -15.77
C LEU A 32 -11.73 -0.56 -15.61
N GLY A 33 -10.85 0.35 -15.20
CA GLY A 33 -11.11 1.76 -15.04
C GLY A 33 -12.18 2.02 -13.99
N CYS A 34 -12.27 3.29 -13.62
CA CYS A 34 -13.33 3.85 -12.79
C CYS A 34 -14.68 3.84 -13.53
N THR A 35 -15.14 2.68 -13.98
CA THR A 35 -16.40 2.51 -14.71
C THR A 35 -17.40 1.74 -13.87
N SER A 36 -18.69 2.08 -13.92
CA SER A 36 -19.72 1.31 -13.21
C SER A 36 -19.86 -0.13 -13.72
N ALA A 37 -19.42 -0.43 -14.95
CA ALA A 37 -19.58 -1.76 -15.54
C ALA A 37 -18.69 -2.82 -14.88
N SER A 38 -17.56 -2.43 -14.27
CA SER A 38 -16.54 -3.35 -13.78
C SER A 38 -16.71 -3.77 -12.32
N VAL A 39 -17.65 -3.16 -11.60
CA VAL A 39 -17.87 -3.32 -10.17
C VAL A 39 -18.02 -4.78 -9.76
N GLY A 40 -18.79 -5.57 -10.51
CA GLY A 40 -18.98 -6.99 -10.23
C GLY A 40 -17.69 -7.79 -10.30
N ILE A 41 -16.90 -7.56 -11.36
CA ILE A 41 -15.63 -8.24 -11.61
C ILE A 41 -14.62 -7.86 -10.52
N PHE A 42 -14.50 -6.58 -10.19
CA PHE A 42 -13.54 -6.12 -9.19
C PHE A 42 -13.93 -6.55 -7.77
N SER A 43 -15.23 -6.61 -7.47
CA SER A 43 -15.73 -7.17 -6.20
C SER A 43 -15.40 -8.65 -6.07
N LEU A 44 -15.65 -9.42 -7.14
CA LEU A 44 -15.32 -10.85 -7.18
C LEU A 44 -13.81 -11.06 -6.98
N PHE A 45 -12.97 -10.25 -7.63
CA PHE A 45 -11.52 -10.32 -7.44
C PHE A 45 -11.12 -9.98 -6.01
N THR A 46 -11.63 -8.88 -5.46
CA THR A 46 -11.28 -8.43 -4.10
C THR A 46 -11.71 -9.43 -3.05
N ILE A 47 -12.93 -9.97 -3.14
CA ILE A 47 -13.40 -10.97 -2.19
C ILE A 47 -12.67 -12.29 -2.42
N GLY A 48 -12.52 -12.74 -3.68
CA GLY A 48 -11.73 -13.91 -4.07
C GLY A 48 -10.30 -13.88 -3.52
N SER A 49 -9.69 -12.70 -3.48
CA SER A 49 -8.34 -12.52 -2.93
C SER A 49 -8.25 -12.85 -1.43
N LEU A 50 -9.36 -12.88 -0.68
CA LEU A 50 -9.35 -13.25 0.75
C LEU A 50 -8.79 -14.67 0.94
N PHE A 51 -9.11 -15.61 0.04
CA PHE A 51 -8.59 -16.98 0.11
C PHE A 51 -7.07 -17.05 0.01
N TRP A 52 -6.46 -16.10 -0.70
CA TRP A 52 -5.02 -16.11 -0.96
C TRP A 52 -4.26 -15.17 -0.03
N SER A 53 -4.83 -14.00 0.25
CA SER A 53 -4.17 -12.95 1.02
C SER A 53 -5.20 -12.01 1.66
N PRO A 54 -5.66 -12.32 2.89
CA PRO A 54 -6.64 -11.50 3.59
C PRO A 54 -6.22 -10.03 3.73
N PHE A 55 -4.95 -9.76 4.02
CA PHE A 55 -4.45 -8.39 4.12
C PHE A 55 -4.45 -7.64 2.79
N VAL A 56 -4.17 -8.31 1.67
CA VAL A 56 -4.27 -7.66 0.35
C VAL A 56 -5.72 -7.31 0.02
N SER A 57 -6.69 -8.16 0.38
CA SER A 57 -8.11 -7.86 0.22
C SER A 57 -8.53 -6.62 1.00
N ILE A 58 -8.00 -6.45 2.23
CA ILE A 58 -8.20 -5.22 3.02
C ILE A 58 -7.61 -4.02 2.27
N GLY A 59 -6.41 -4.17 1.69
CA GLY A 59 -5.78 -3.13 0.85
C GLY A 59 -6.57 -2.78 -0.41
N LEU A 60 -7.28 -3.74 -1.00
CA LEU A 60 -8.13 -3.56 -2.18
C LEU A 60 -9.53 -3.00 -1.84
N ALA A 61 -9.95 -3.06 -0.57
CA ALA A 61 -11.29 -2.67 -0.15
C ALA A 61 -11.61 -1.18 -0.45
N PRO A 62 -10.73 -0.19 -0.19
CA PRO A 62 -11.00 1.22 -0.52
C PRO A 62 -11.26 1.45 -2.01
N PHE A 63 -10.54 0.73 -2.87
CA PHE A 63 -10.74 0.78 -4.32
C PHE A 63 -12.07 0.15 -4.72
N THR A 64 -12.48 -0.94 -4.05
CA THR A 64 -13.77 -1.59 -4.31
C THR A 64 -14.92 -0.68 -3.89
N LEU A 65 -14.83 -0.05 -2.71
CA LEU A 65 -15.79 0.93 -2.24
C LEU A 65 -15.92 2.10 -3.22
N TYR A 66 -14.82 2.55 -3.81
CA TYR A 66 -14.87 3.59 -4.83
C TYR A 66 -15.60 3.15 -6.10
N THR A 67 -15.42 1.90 -6.56
CA THR A 67 -16.22 1.39 -7.68
C THR A 67 -17.70 1.31 -7.34
N TYR A 68 -18.08 0.97 -6.10
CA TYR A 68 -19.48 1.05 -5.65
C TYR A 68 -20.02 2.48 -5.65
N TYR A 69 -19.23 3.43 -5.18
CA TYR A 69 -19.59 4.85 -5.24
C TYR A 69 -19.91 5.25 -6.69
N LEU A 70 -19.03 4.92 -7.64
CA LEU A 70 -19.24 5.20 -9.06
C LEU A 70 -20.49 4.50 -9.62
N TYR A 71 -20.73 3.25 -9.21
CA TYR A 71 -21.94 2.52 -9.59
C TYR A 71 -23.20 3.25 -9.15
N VAL A 72 -23.25 3.66 -7.88
CA VAL A 72 -24.40 4.35 -7.30
C VAL A 72 -24.61 5.70 -7.98
N THR A 73 -23.54 6.45 -8.27
CA THR A 73 -23.66 7.75 -8.94
C THR A 73 -24.11 7.62 -10.39
N GLU A 74 -23.67 6.59 -11.13
CA GLU A 74 -24.00 6.43 -12.55
C GLU A 74 -25.32 5.67 -12.80
N ARG A 75 -25.63 4.67 -11.98
CA ARG A 75 -26.76 3.74 -12.20
C ARG A 75 -27.88 3.90 -11.15
N GLY A 76 -27.63 4.65 -10.09
CA GLY A 76 -28.57 4.89 -9.01
C GLY A 76 -28.54 3.82 -7.92
N PHE A 77 -28.96 4.22 -6.71
CA PHE A 77 -28.97 3.36 -5.52
C PHE A 77 -29.89 2.13 -5.67
N ILE A 78 -31.05 2.28 -6.32
CA ILE A 78 -31.98 1.16 -6.53
C ILE A 78 -31.34 0.07 -7.39
N ALA A 79 -30.61 0.44 -8.45
CA ALA A 79 -29.91 -0.52 -9.30
C ALA A 79 -28.78 -1.23 -8.53
N PHE A 80 -28.08 -0.50 -7.66
CA PHE A 80 -27.06 -1.06 -6.76
C PHE A 80 -27.66 -2.11 -5.83
N MET A 81 -28.75 -1.77 -5.13
CA MET A 81 -29.45 -2.70 -4.23
C MET A 81 -29.97 -3.93 -4.95
N ARG A 82 -30.44 -3.81 -6.20
CA ARG A 82 -30.98 -4.95 -6.96
C ARG A 82 -29.90 -5.87 -7.54
N LYS A 83 -28.75 -5.33 -7.94
CA LYS A 83 -27.71 -6.08 -8.69
C LYS A 83 -26.48 -6.42 -7.86
N GLN A 84 -25.95 -5.45 -7.11
CA GLN A 84 -24.67 -5.62 -6.40
C GLN A 84 -24.86 -6.23 -5.02
N VAL A 85 -25.90 -5.83 -4.28
CA VAL A 85 -26.12 -6.34 -2.91
C VAL A 85 -26.35 -7.86 -2.87
N PRO A 86 -27.19 -8.48 -3.74
CA PRO A 86 -27.34 -9.93 -3.73
C PRO A 86 -26.03 -10.66 -4.02
N MET A 87 -25.25 -10.16 -4.98
CA MET A 87 -23.91 -10.68 -5.28
C MET A 87 -22.98 -10.57 -4.07
N LEU A 88 -22.96 -9.41 -3.41
CA LEU A 88 -22.16 -9.17 -2.20
C LEU A 88 -22.57 -10.06 -1.04
N VAL A 89 -23.86 -10.28 -0.82
CA VAL A 89 -24.37 -11.16 0.23
C VAL A 89 -23.97 -12.61 -0.06
N MET A 90 -24.15 -13.08 -1.30
CA MET A 90 -23.76 -14.45 -1.69
C MET A 90 -22.24 -14.65 -1.55
N MET A 91 -21.46 -13.63 -1.94
CA MET A 91 -20.02 -13.62 -1.70
C MET A 91 -19.72 -13.63 -0.20
N LEU A 92 -20.29 -12.75 0.61
CA LEU A 92 -20.02 -12.71 2.05
C LEU A 92 -20.36 -14.04 2.74
N ILE A 93 -21.47 -14.69 2.37
CA ILE A 93 -21.86 -16.01 2.87
C ILE A 93 -20.81 -17.06 2.50
N GLY A 94 -20.39 -17.10 1.23
CA GLY A 94 -19.35 -18.05 0.77
C GLY A 94 -18.01 -17.87 1.47
N PHE A 95 -17.71 -16.65 1.93
CA PHE A 95 -16.45 -16.31 2.59
C PHE A 95 -16.56 -16.21 4.12
N LEU A 96 -17.76 -16.39 4.68
CA LEU A 96 -18.01 -16.33 6.11
C LEU A 96 -17.11 -17.27 6.93
N PRO A 97 -16.87 -18.54 6.52
CA PRO A 97 -15.99 -19.44 7.27
C PRO A 97 -14.57 -18.89 7.40
N LEU A 98 -14.05 -18.26 6.35
CA LEU A 98 -12.72 -17.67 6.34
C LEU A 98 -12.65 -16.43 7.26
N VAL A 99 -13.67 -15.59 7.23
CA VAL A 99 -13.78 -14.44 8.14
C VAL A 99 -13.82 -14.92 9.60
N LEU A 100 -14.67 -15.91 9.90
CA LEU A 100 -14.78 -16.48 11.25
C LEU A 100 -13.47 -17.14 11.69
N TYR A 101 -12.80 -17.88 10.80
CA TYR A 101 -11.48 -18.46 11.07
C TYR A 101 -10.45 -17.38 11.39
N THR A 102 -10.41 -16.31 10.61
CA THR A 102 -9.46 -15.21 10.82
C THR A 102 -9.74 -14.50 12.14
N LEU A 103 -11.01 -14.21 12.45
CA LEU A 103 -11.42 -13.58 13.70
C LEU A 103 -11.13 -14.45 14.92
N GLY A 104 -11.32 -15.77 14.81
CA GLY A 104 -11.05 -16.73 15.87
C GLY A 104 -9.57 -17.12 16.03
N SER A 105 -8.70 -16.68 15.11
CA SER A 105 -7.27 -17.00 15.19
C SER A 105 -6.58 -16.18 16.29
N SER A 106 -5.56 -16.76 16.92
CA SER A 106 -4.70 -16.06 17.89
C SER A 106 -4.02 -14.82 17.30
N ALA A 107 -3.94 -14.71 15.97
CA ALA A 107 -3.39 -13.55 15.28
C ALA A 107 -4.14 -12.25 15.58
N THR A 108 -5.44 -12.30 15.89
CA THR A 108 -6.23 -11.11 16.26
C THR A 108 -6.00 -10.68 17.72
N GLN A 109 -5.55 -11.60 18.57
CA GLN A 109 -5.34 -11.38 20.01
C GLN A 109 -3.87 -11.08 20.39
N MET A 110 -2.99 -10.88 19.40
CA MET A 110 -1.58 -10.63 19.67
C MET A 110 -1.36 -9.24 20.30
N ASP A 111 -0.53 -9.14 21.34
CA ASP A 111 -0.12 -7.87 21.97
C ASP A 111 0.63 -6.91 21.01
N SER A 112 1.09 -7.44 19.88
CA SER A 112 1.67 -6.65 18.79
C SER A 112 0.63 -5.87 17.99
N ASN A 113 -0.66 -6.23 18.10
CA ASN A 113 -1.75 -5.52 17.43
C ASN A 113 -2.01 -4.23 18.17
N ARG A 114 -1.68 -3.10 17.53
CA ARG A 114 -1.71 -1.79 18.18
C ARG A 114 -2.24 -0.73 17.23
N PHE A 115 -3.07 0.14 17.77
CA PHE A 115 -3.39 1.41 17.11
C PHE A 115 -2.23 2.40 17.34
N PHE A 116 -2.03 3.35 16.42
CA PHE A 116 -0.85 4.21 16.43
C PHE A 116 -0.66 5.03 17.71
N THR A 117 -1.74 5.30 18.44
CA THR A 117 -1.69 6.00 19.74
C THR A 117 -1.20 5.13 20.88
N HIS A 118 -1.18 3.81 20.76
CA HIS A 118 -0.66 2.86 21.77
C HIS A 118 0.86 2.71 21.69
N THR A 119 1.56 3.80 21.38
CA THR A 119 3.02 3.87 21.33
C THR A 119 3.55 4.59 22.58
N THR A 120 4.76 4.25 23.00
CA THR A 120 5.45 4.90 24.13
C THR A 120 6.08 6.25 23.75
N ALA A 121 6.00 6.65 22.48
CA ALA A 121 6.57 7.89 22.00
C ALA A 121 5.80 9.12 22.51
N SER A 122 6.52 10.17 22.90
CA SER A 122 5.93 11.42 23.43
C SER A 122 5.09 12.19 22.42
N TYR A 123 5.35 12.03 21.11
CA TYR A 123 4.68 12.78 20.03
C TYR A 123 4.14 11.86 18.92
N PRO A 124 3.16 11.00 19.20
CA PRO A 124 2.69 9.98 18.26
C PRO A 124 2.09 10.57 16.99
N ILE A 125 1.34 11.67 17.10
CA ILE A 125 0.69 12.33 15.96
C ILE A 125 1.73 12.97 15.02
N LEU A 126 2.77 13.61 15.57
CA LEU A 126 3.85 14.19 14.78
C LEU A 126 4.63 13.10 14.04
N LEU A 127 4.97 12.01 14.72
CA LEU A 127 5.68 10.88 14.11
C LEU A 127 4.85 10.22 13.01
N TYR A 128 3.55 10.07 13.22
CA TYR A 128 2.62 9.59 12.18
C TYR A 128 2.59 10.55 10.98
N GLY A 129 2.45 11.86 11.20
CA GLY A 129 2.46 12.85 10.13
C GLY A 129 3.76 12.83 9.32
N LEU A 130 4.91 12.77 10.00
CA LEU A 130 6.22 12.60 9.37
C LEU A 130 6.28 11.30 8.56
N PHE A 131 5.81 10.19 9.12
CA PHE A 131 5.78 8.91 8.41
C PHE A 131 4.99 8.98 7.09
N ILE A 132 3.80 9.59 7.09
CA ILE A 132 2.98 9.75 5.88
C ILE A 132 3.67 10.65 4.84
N VAL A 133 4.20 11.79 5.28
CA VAL A 133 4.91 12.73 4.40
C VAL A 133 6.12 12.06 3.74
N VAL A 134 6.87 11.28 4.51
CA VAL A 134 8.11 10.64 4.03
C VAL A 134 7.81 9.46 3.13
N SER A 135 6.87 8.61 3.53
CA SER A 135 6.61 7.33 2.85
C SER A 135 5.82 7.52 1.56
N ALA A 136 4.88 8.46 1.55
CA ALA A 136 3.99 8.68 0.42
C ALA A 136 4.05 10.13 -0.08
N GLY A 137 4.04 11.10 0.83
CA GLY A 137 3.94 12.53 0.49
C GLY A 137 5.12 13.08 -0.32
N ILE A 138 6.30 12.47 -0.22
CA ILE A 138 7.50 12.92 -0.93
C ILE A 138 7.33 12.93 -2.45
N TRP A 139 6.52 12.02 -2.99
CA TRP A 139 6.22 11.98 -4.42
C TRP A 139 5.37 13.17 -4.87
N ILE A 140 4.50 13.70 -3.99
CA ILE A 140 3.72 14.92 -4.26
C ILE A 140 4.66 16.12 -4.35
N LEU A 141 5.76 16.16 -3.58
CA LEU A 141 6.74 17.25 -3.65
C LEU A 141 7.46 17.27 -5.02
N PHE A 142 7.85 16.11 -5.53
CA PHE A 142 8.56 15.99 -6.81
C PHE A 142 7.64 16.19 -8.02
N PHE A 143 6.47 15.55 -8.02
CA PHE A 143 5.60 15.46 -9.20
C PHE A 143 4.39 16.41 -9.15
N ARG A 144 4.06 16.96 -7.97
CA ARG A 144 2.99 17.95 -7.75
C ARG A 144 1.66 17.51 -8.39
N LYS A 145 0.95 18.45 -9.02
CA LYS A 145 -0.32 18.20 -9.73
C LYS A 145 -0.18 17.17 -10.85
N ARG A 146 1.03 16.97 -11.40
CA ARG A 146 1.24 16.03 -12.51
C ARG A 146 1.09 14.57 -12.10
N LEU A 147 1.27 14.26 -10.81
CA LEU A 147 1.06 12.92 -10.28
C LEU A 147 -0.40 12.45 -10.49
N PHE A 148 -1.34 13.39 -10.56
CA PHE A 148 -2.77 13.14 -10.70
C PHE A 148 -3.24 13.12 -12.17
N GLU A 149 -2.33 13.20 -13.15
CA GLU A 149 -2.68 13.25 -14.57
C GLU A 149 -3.22 11.92 -15.14
N LEU A 150 -2.86 10.78 -14.53
CA LEU A 150 -3.37 9.47 -14.96
C LEU A 150 -4.85 9.34 -14.56
N ASP A 151 -5.11 9.38 -13.26
CA ASP A 151 -6.44 9.46 -12.67
C ASP A 151 -6.32 10.02 -11.25
N ALA A 152 -6.89 11.20 -11.01
CA ALA A 152 -6.77 11.88 -9.73
C ALA A 152 -7.44 11.11 -8.59
N ALA A 153 -8.56 10.45 -8.85
CA ALA A 153 -9.30 9.71 -7.83
C ALA A 153 -8.52 8.46 -7.40
N MET A 154 -7.98 7.69 -8.36
CA MET A 154 -7.16 6.51 -8.05
C MET A 154 -5.95 6.86 -7.17
N VAL A 155 -5.27 7.97 -7.49
CA VAL A 155 -4.13 8.46 -6.72
C VAL A 155 -4.57 8.89 -5.32
N CYS A 156 -5.64 9.68 -5.20
CA CYS A 156 -6.18 10.12 -3.91
C CYS A 156 -6.58 8.93 -3.01
N ILE A 157 -7.25 7.92 -3.56
CA ILE A 157 -7.64 6.71 -2.82
C ILE A 157 -6.40 5.94 -2.38
N SER A 158 -5.37 5.86 -3.22
CA SER A 158 -4.10 5.20 -2.87
C SER A 158 -3.44 5.90 -1.67
N TYR A 159 -3.33 7.23 -1.71
CA TYR A 159 -2.81 8.02 -0.59
C TYR A 159 -3.64 7.89 0.68
N GLY A 160 -4.97 7.94 0.55
CA GLY A 160 -5.89 7.74 1.66
C GLY A 160 -5.75 6.34 2.27
N THR A 161 -5.64 5.31 1.43
CA THR A 161 -5.44 3.92 1.85
C THR A 161 -4.15 3.76 2.64
N LEU A 162 -3.02 4.26 2.13
CA LEU A 162 -1.75 4.24 2.86
C LEU A 162 -1.89 4.92 4.21
N SER A 163 -2.47 6.13 4.24
CA SER A 163 -2.68 6.89 5.47
C SER A 163 -3.49 6.11 6.51
N VAL A 164 -4.62 5.53 6.11
CA VAL A 164 -5.46 4.74 7.01
C VAL A 164 -4.75 3.49 7.51
N LEU A 165 -4.05 2.76 6.63
CA LEU A 165 -3.31 1.55 7.02
C LEU A 165 -2.21 1.85 8.05
N ALA A 166 -1.54 2.99 7.95
CA ALA A 166 -0.50 3.42 8.89
C ALA A 166 -1.02 3.65 10.31
N LEU A 167 -2.33 3.80 10.51
CA LEU A 167 -2.92 3.94 11.84
C LEU A 167 -2.92 2.63 12.63
N PHE A 168 -2.77 1.49 11.96
CA PHE A 168 -2.89 0.16 12.57
C PHE A 168 -1.61 -0.65 12.36
N GLN A 169 -1.09 -1.25 13.42
CA GLN A 169 -0.08 -2.30 13.35
C GLN A 169 -0.77 -3.62 13.66
N ILE A 170 -0.63 -4.62 12.77
CA ILE A 170 -1.11 -5.99 13.00
C ILE A 170 0.07 -6.94 12.85
N GLY A 171 0.31 -7.76 13.88
CA GLY A 171 1.44 -8.66 13.97
C GLY A 171 2.77 -7.98 14.35
N TYR A 172 3.76 -8.80 14.72
CA TYR A 172 5.09 -8.33 15.09
C TYR A 172 5.79 -7.58 13.95
N PHE A 173 5.60 -8.05 12.71
CA PHE A 173 6.23 -7.49 11.52
C PHE A 173 5.36 -6.49 10.77
N ASN A 174 4.23 -6.06 11.35
CA ASN A 174 3.28 -5.17 10.71
C ASN A 174 2.80 -5.69 9.33
N ASP A 175 2.38 -6.96 9.31
CA ASP A 175 1.98 -7.67 8.09
C ASP A 175 0.84 -6.98 7.34
N LEU A 176 -0.07 -6.32 8.07
CA LEU A 176 -1.13 -5.54 7.46
C LEU A 176 -0.54 -4.45 6.57
N ASN A 177 0.32 -3.57 7.10
CA ASN A 177 0.91 -2.51 6.28
C ASN A 177 1.74 -3.07 5.14
N ASN A 178 2.54 -4.12 5.39
CA ASN A 178 3.43 -4.68 4.38
C ASN A 178 2.70 -5.32 3.19
N ARG A 179 1.51 -5.89 3.40
CA ARG A 179 0.76 -6.59 2.36
C ARG A 179 -0.39 -5.74 1.80
N ALA A 180 -1.15 -5.07 2.67
CA ALA A 180 -2.31 -4.26 2.28
C ALA A 180 -1.91 -2.96 1.55
N SER A 181 -0.70 -2.44 1.75
CA SER A 181 -0.24 -1.24 1.05
C SER A 181 0.13 -1.47 -0.40
N VAL A 182 0.46 -2.71 -0.78
CA VAL A 182 1.03 -3.04 -2.09
C VAL A 182 0.15 -2.59 -3.27
N PRO A 183 -1.19 -2.77 -3.27
CA PRO A 183 -2.03 -2.27 -4.36
C PRO A 183 -1.95 -0.74 -4.54
N ALA A 184 -1.97 0.01 -3.44
CA ALA A 184 -1.87 1.47 -3.46
C ALA A 184 -0.48 1.94 -3.93
N LEU A 185 0.59 1.30 -3.44
CA LEU A 185 1.96 1.57 -3.90
C LEU A 185 2.12 1.26 -5.39
N PHE A 186 1.51 0.18 -5.88
CA PHE A 186 1.51 -0.18 -7.29
C PHE A 186 0.85 0.91 -8.16
N ILE A 187 -0.34 1.38 -7.78
CA ILE A 187 -1.06 2.44 -8.51
C ILE A 187 -0.26 3.76 -8.54
N ILE A 188 0.33 4.16 -7.41
CA ILE A 188 1.21 5.34 -7.36
C ILE A 188 2.44 5.13 -8.25
N GLY A 189 3.07 3.96 -8.20
CA GLY A 189 4.22 3.61 -9.03
C GLY A 189 3.90 3.70 -10.53
N ILE A 190 2.77 3.15 -10.96
CA ILE A 190 2.32 3.24 -12.36
C ILE A 190 2.02 4.68 -12.76
N SER A 191 1.43 5.49 -11.86
CA SER A 191 1.18 6.91 -12.12
C SER A 191 2.48 7.69 -12.35
N ILE A 192 3.54 7.36 -11.58
CA ILE A 192 4.88 7.92 -11.76
C ILE A 192 5.48 7.46 -13.10
N ILE A 193 5.41 6.17 -13.43
CA ILE A 193 5.90 5.63 -14.71
C ILE A 193 5.19 6.30 -15.89
N TYR A 194 3.87 6.41 -15.84
CA TYR A 194 3.06 7.10 -16.85
C TYR A 194 3.54 8.54 -17.05
N LEU A 195 3.77 9.27 -15.96
CA LEU A 195 4.28 10.64 -16.02
C LEU A 195 5.64 10.73 -16.72
N ILE A 196 6.56 9.82 -16.39
CA ILE A 196 7.90 9.75 -16.98
C ILE A 196 7.79 9.52 -18.49
N LEU A 197 7.00 8.52 -18.89
CA LEU A 197 6.80 8.17 -20.31
C LEU A 197 6.11 9.30 -21.09
N LYS A 198 5.16 10.01 -20.47
CA LYS A 198 4.46 11.16 -21.08
C LYS A 198 5.35 12.40 -21.17
N SER A 199 6.31 12.56 -20.26
CA SER A 199 7.23 13.69 -20.29
C SER A 199 8.18 13.55 -21.49
N SER A 200 7.79 14.14 -22.63
CA SER A 200 8.62 14.13 -23.83
C SER A 200 9.99 14.77 -23.56
N PHE A 201 11.07 14.09 -23.97
CA PHE A 201 12.46 14.56 -23.90
C PHE A 201 12.73 15.88 -24.66
N SER A 202 11.73 16.39 -25.39
CA SER A 202 11.81 17.64 -26.18
C SER A 202 11.52 18.92 -25.37
N ARG A 203 11.02 18.81 -24.14
CA ARG A 203 10.79 19.98 -23.27
C ARG A 203 12.02 20.30 -22.42
N PRO A 204 12.21 21.58 -22.00
CA PRO A 204 13.29 21.92 -21.08
C PRO A 204 13.23 21.03 -19.84
N VAL A 205 14.41 20.54 -19.43
CA VAL A 205 14.57 19.57 -18.35
C VAL A 205 13.89 20.08 -17.09
N ASN A 206 12.86 19.36 -16.63
CA ASN A 206 12.23 19.67 -15.35
C ASN A 206 13.11 19.11 -14.23
N HIS A 207 13.91 19.96 -13.59
CA HIS A 207 14.84 19.56 -12.52
C HIS A 207 14.14 18.83 -11.35
N LEU A 208 12.87 19.15 -11.05
CA LEU A 208 12.11 18.43 -10.02
C LEU A 208 11.77 17.00 -10.43
N LEU A 209 11.45 16.78 -11.71
CA LEU A 209 11.22 15.45 -12.25
C LEU A 209 12.53 14.65 -12.27
N LEU A 210 13.64 15.28 -12.63
CA LEU A 210 14.97 14.64 -12.59
C LEU A 210 15.38 14.29 -11.15
N ALA A 211 15.15 15.18 -10.19
CA ALA A 211 15.40 14.92 -8.78
C ALA A 211 14.52 13.78 -8.25
N GLY A 212 13.24 13.75 -8.62
CA GLY A 212 12.33 12.66 -8.28
C GLY A 212 12.74 11.32 -8.90
N LEU A 213 13.22 11.33 -10.15
CA LEU A 213 13.78 10.16 -10.82
C LEU A 213 15.05 9.66 -10.15
N ALA A 214 15.99 10.56 -9.85
CA ALA A 214 17.22 10.21 -9.14
C ALA A 214 16.89 9.64 -7.76
N PHE A 215 15.96 10.27 -7.04
CA PHE A 215 15.45 9.76 -5.76
C PHE A 215 14.82 8.36 -5.92
N TRP A 216 14.00 8.14 -6.94
CA TRP A 216 13.40 6.83 -7.23
C TRP A 216 14.45 5.75 -7.56
N LEU A 217 15.45 6.08 -8.38
CA LEU A 217 16.55 5.17 -8.73
C LEU A 217 17.39 4.82 -7.51
N LEU A 218 17.75 5.81 -6.69
CA LEU A 218 18.44 5.60 -5.43
C LEU A 218 17.60 4.73 -4.49
N ASN A 219 16.28 4.95 -4.43
CA ASN A 219 15.40 4.13 -3.63
C ASN A 219 15.37 2.68 -4.12
N THR A 220 15.29 2.49 -5.44
CA THR A 220 15.36 1.19 -6.09
C THR A 220 16.70 0.52 -5.83
N ALA A 221 17.82 1.25 -5.67
CA ALA A 221 19.11 0.65 -5.39
C ALA A 221 19.18 -0.09 -4.03
N SER A 222 18.33 0.25 -3.04
CA SER A 222 18.24 -0.52 -1.78
C SER A 222 17.90 -1.99 -1.99
N ILE A 223 17.18 -2.29 -3.07
CA ILE A 223 16.83 -3.66 -3.44
C ILE A 223 18.09 -4.48 -3.61
N PHE A 224 19.11 -3.97 -4.30
CA PHE A 224 20.34 -4.72 -4.51
C PHE A 224 21.04 -4.98 -3.19
N THR A 225 20.96 -4.03 -2.25
CA THR A 225 21.49 -4.22 -0.88
C THR A 225 20.73 -5.32 -0.16
N TYR A 226 19.39 -5.33 -0.23
CA TYR A 226 18.55 -6.37 0.34
C TYR A 226 18.84 -7.75 -0.29
N LEU A 227 18.83 -7.85 -1.62
CA LEU A 227 19.12 -9.10 -2.34
C LEU A 227 20.53 -9.60 -2.03
N TYR A 228 21.52 -8.71 -1.98
CA TYR A 228 22.89 -9.05 -1.59
C TYR A 228 22.92 -9.62 -0.17
N GLN A 229 22.23 -8.98 0.79
CA GLN A 229 22.17 -9.47 2.15
C GLN A 229 21.50 -10.85 2.24
N THR A 230 20.34 -11.00 1.60
CA THR A 230 19.54 -12.23 1.60
C THR A 230 20.25 -13.41 0.94
N PHE A 231 20.87 -13.20 -0.24
CA PHE A 231 21.41 -14.29 -1.04
C PHE A 231 22.91 -14.52 -0.85
N ILE A 232 23.70 -13.49 -0.55
CA ILE A 232 25.17 -13.60 -0.52
C ILE A 232 25.68 -13.69 0.92
N THR A 233 25.17 -12.87 1.85
CA THR A 233 25.83 -12.78 3.16
C THR A 233 25.51 -13.90 4.15
N VAL A 234 24.50 -14.76 3.92
CA VAL A 234 24.04 -15.89 4.79
C VAL A 234 23.92 -15.55 6.30
N ASN A 235 24.14 -14.30 6.69
CA ASN A 235 24.05 -13.84 8.05
C ASN A 235 22.61 -13.47 8.31
N LYS A 236 22.07 -13.99 9.42
CA LYS A 236 20.73 -13.69 9.93
C LYS A 236 20.50 -12.19 9.78
N ALA A 237 19.55 -11.82 8.90
CA ALA A 237 19.15 -10.44 8.75
C ALA A 237 18.88 -9.89 10.16
N PRO A 238 19.59 -8.84 10.58
CA PRO A 238 19.48 -8.34 11.94
C PRO A 238 18.01 -8.00 12.25
N GLU A 239 17.56 -8.43 13.43
CA GLU A 239 16.17 -8.30 13.84
C GLU A 239 15.75 -6.84 13.81
N ASN A 240 14.83 -6.51 12.91
CA ASN A 240 14.29 -5.18 12.76
C ASN A 240 13.35 -4.95 13.95
N THR A 241 13.82 -4.25 14.98
CA THR A 241 13.06 -3.95 16.21
C THR A 241 12.84 -2.44 16.34
N ILE A 242 11.91 -2.01 17.20
CA ILE A 242 11.68 -0.58 17.47
C ILE A 242 12.92 0.07 18.10
N SER A 243 13.68 -0.68 18.91
CA SER A 243 14.92 -0.23 19.57
C SER A 243 16.15 -0.31 18.67
N ASN A 244 16.14 -1.18 17.66
CA ASN A 244 17.20 -1.29 16.66
C ASN A 244 16.57 -1.49 15.27
N PRO A 245 16.05 -0.40 14.67
CA PRO A 245 15.45 -0.47 13.36
C PRO A 245 16.54 -0.66 12.32
N TYR A 246 16.76 -1.91 11.92
CA TYR A 246 17.48 -2.25 10.71
C TYR A 246 16.64 -1.89 9.49
N ILE A 247 16.49 -0.59 9.28
CA ILE A 247 15.94 -0.13 8.03
C ILE A 247 17.05 -0.29 7.00
N VAL A 248 16.93 -1.32 6.16
CA VAL A 248 17.49 -1.29 4.81
C VAL A 248 16.66 -0.25 4.03
N ILE A 249 16.68 0.99 4.50
CA ILE A 249 16.28 2.14 3.72
C ILE A 249 17.40 2.31 2.70
N PRO A 250 17.06 2.57 1.43
CA PRO A 250 18.02 3.11 0.48
C PRO A 250 18.54 4.45 1.01
N ILE A 251 19.68 4.40 1.70
CA ILE A 251 20.72 5.40 2.01
C ILE A 251 20.36 6.89 2.25
N MET A 252 19.18 7.44 1.93
CA MET A 252 18.92 8.88 2.08
C MET A 252 17.53 9.32 2.54
N THR A 253 16.53 8.45 2.70
CA THR A 253 15.21 8.93 3.16
C THR A 253 15.08 8.99 4.69
N ILE A 254 16.01 9.68 5.37
CA ILE A 254 15.96 10.01 6.81
C ILE A 254 16.68 9.01 7.73
N MET A 255 18.01 8.90 7.59
CA MET A 255 18.85 8.52 8.72
C MET A 255 19.20 9.71 9.64
N ILE A 256 18.90 10.95 9.23
CA ILE A 256 19.34 12.16 9.97
C ILE A 256 18.38 12.53 11.11
N ILE A 257 17.09 12.16 11.07
CA ILE A 257 16.14 12.59 12.13
C ILE A 257 15.96 11.53 13.22
N TRP A 258 16.19 10.24 12.93
CA TRP A 258 15.78 9.19 13.86
C TRP A 258 16.83 8.79 14.90
N LYS A 259 18.11 9.05 14.65
CA LYS A 259 19.18 8.81 15.64
C LYS A 259 19.28 9.88 16.75
N PHE A 260 18.51 10.96 16.66
CA PHE A 260 18.57 12.11 17.58
C PHE A 260 17.46 12.18 18.63
N TYR A 261 16.46 11.27 18.62
CA TYR A 261 15.33 11.30 19.56
C TYR A 261 15.20 10.06 20.46
N ILE A 262 16.26 9.25 20.58
CA ILE A 262 16.36 8.14 21.56
C ILE A 262 17.59 8.34 22.46
N LEU A 263 17.80 9.58 22.90
CA LEU A 263 18.55 9.90 24.12
C LEU A 263 17.64 10.73 25.02
#